data_AF-F8KP74-F1
#
_entry.id   AF-F8KP74-F1
#
_cell.length_a   1.000
_cell.length_b   1.000
_cell.length_c   1.000
_cell.angle_alpha   90.00
_cell.angle_beta   90.00
_cell.angle_gamma   90.00
#
_symmetry.space_group_name_H-M   'P 1'
#
loop_
_entity.id
_entity.type
_entity.pdbx_description
1 polymer ?
#
loop_
_entity_poly.entity_id
_entity_poly.type
_entity_poly.pdbx_seq_one_letter_code
_entity_poly.pdbx_strand_id
1 'polypeptide(L)' 'MKMLLLCALLGFTACTPRVVYKDVYIPTRCQISKPSRPSKDLDMLEYLKALLIYTQELEKDLDFCLQK' A
#
# COMPACT_ATOMS: atom_id res chain seq x y z
N MET A 1 25.51 -36.06 35.82
CA MET A 1 24.24 -35.32 36.06
C MET A 1 24.36 -33.82 35.84
N LYS A 2 25.39 -33.12 36.36
CA LYS A 2 25.59 -31.67 36.17
C LYS A 2 25.71 -31.21 34.70
N MET A 3 26.35 -32.00 33.84
CA MET A 3 26.51 -31.69 32.41
C MET A 3 25.17 -31.67 31.65
N LEU A 4 24.25 -32.57 31.99
CA LEU A 4 22.94 -32.69 31.33
C LEU A 4 22.04 -31.48 31.65
N LEU A 5 22.08 -31.01 32.90
CA LEU A 5 21.34 -29.81 33.32
C LEU A 5 21.85 -28.55 32.61
N LEU A 6 23.17 -28.45 32.38
CA LEU A 6 23.77 -27.32 31.68
C LEU A 6 23.35 -27.28 30.20
N CYS A 7 23.33 -28.43 29.53
CA CYS A 7 22.84 -28.55 28.15
C CYS A 7 21.34 -28.26 28.04
N ALA A 8 20.53 -28.68 29.02
CA ALA A 8 19.10 -28.36 29.04
C ALA A 8 18.85 -26.85 29.19
N LEU A 9 19.59 -26.18 30.09
CA LEU A 9 19.51 -24.74 30.29
C LEU A 9 19.92 -23.93 29.04
N LEU A 10 20.94 -24.40 28.31
CA LEU A 10 21.37 -23.80 27.03
C LEU A 10 20.36 -24.04 25.90
N GLY A 11 19.64 -25.16 25.92
CA GLY A 11 18.61 -25.47 24.92
C GLY A 11 17.38 -24.55 24.99
N PHE A 12 17.05 -24.03 26.17
CA PHE A 12 15.95 -23.07 26.34
C PHE A 12 16.33 -21.62 26.01
N THR A 13 17.63 -21.31 25.85
CA THR A 13 18.11 -19.95 25.51
C THR A 13 18.57 -19.81 24.05
N ALA A 14 18.68 -20.93 23.32
CA ALA A 14 19.15 -20.94 21.93
C ALA A 14 18.03 -20.61 20.92
N CYS A 15 18.04 -19.33 20.51
CA CYS A 15 17.85 -18.89 19.12
C CYS A 15 16.49 -19.17 18.44
N THR A 16 15.40 -18.71 19.04
CA THR A 16 14.24 -18.35 18.21
C THR A 16 14.48 -16.96 17.60
N PRO A 17 14.27 -16.75 16.29
CA PRO A 17 14.38 -15.44 15.70
C PRO A 17 13.37 -14.52 16.39
N ARG A 18 13.86 -13.48 17.05
CA ARG A 18 12.98 -12.50 17.70
C ARG A 18 12.12 -11.88 16.60
N VAL A 19 10.80 -12.02 16.72
CA VAL A 19 9.86 -11.36 15.82
C VAL A 19 9.98 -9.86 16.05
N VAL A 20 10.74 -9.19 15.18
CA VAL A 20 10.86 -7.73 15.17
C VAL A 20 9.79 -7.22 14.23
N TYR A 21 8.67 -6.76 14.79
CA TYR A 21 7.69 -6.01 14.02
C TYR A 21 8.35 -4.72 13.51
N LYS A 22 8.23 -4.50 12.20
CA LYS A 22 8.67 -3.28 11.55
C LYS A 22 7.44 -2.45 11.28
N ASP A 23 7.48 -1.20 11.73
CA ASP A 23 6.49 -0.22 11.29
C ASP A 23 6.71 -0.01 9.79
N VAL A 24 5.70 -0.43 9.02
CA VAL A 24 5.63 -0.18 7.59
C VAL A 24 4.55 0.85 7.35
N TYR A 25 4.81 1.80 6.45
CA TYR A 25 3.81 2.76 6.04
C TYR A 25 2.67 2.02 5.34
N ILE A 26 1.51 1.95 5.99
CA ILE A 26 0.29 1.38 5.42
C ILE A 26 -0.42 2.52 4.69
N PRO A 27 -0.57 2.47 3.35
CA PRO A 27 -1.29 3.49 2.63
C PRO A 27 -2.74 3.53 3.13
N THR A 28 -3.09 4.63 3.81
CA THR A 28 -4.47 4.87 4.22
C THR A 28 -5.30 5.12 2.97
N ARG A 29 -6.52 4.57 2.97
CA ARG A 29 -7.44 4.74 1.84
C ARG A 29 -7.76 6.23 1.68
N CYS A 30 -7.44 6.79 0.52
CA CYS A 30 -7.86 8.14 0.18
C CYS A 30 -9.38 8.19 0.10
N GLN A 31 -10.01 9.16 0.78
CA GLN A 31 -11.47 9.26 0.90
C GLN A 31 -12.08 9.95 -0.33
N ILE A 32 -11.79 9.45 -1.53
CA ILE A 32 -12.33 10.00 -2.79
C ILE A 32 -13.02 8.89 -3.57
N SER A 33 -14.15 9.22 -4.18
CA SER A 33 -14.82 8.35 -5.13
C SER A 33 -14.01 8.31 -6.43
N LYS A 34 -13.67 7.11 -6.90
CA LYS A 34 -13.00 6.96 -8.19
C LYS A 34 -13.90 7.46 -9.33
N PRO A 35 -13.45 8.41 -10.17
CA PRO A 35 -14.25 8.89 -11.29
C PRO A 35 -14.46 7.79 -12.34
N SER A 36 -15.60 7.84 -13.04
CA SER A 36 -15.92 6.91 -14.11
C SER A 36 -15.08 7.20 -15.34
N ARG A 37 -14.45 6.15 -15.89
CA ARG A 37 -13.66 6.28 -17.12
C ARG A 37 -14.58 6.63 -18.30
N PRO A 38 -14.19 7.55 -19.20
CA PRO A 38 -14.96 7.83 -20.41
C PRO A 38 -15.12 6.57 -21.28
N SER A 39 -16.29 6.43 -21.91
CA SER A 39 -16.56 5.31 -22.82
C SER A 39 -15.68 5.39 -24.06
N LYS A 40 -15.22 4.24 -24.53
CA LYS A 40 -14.45 4.12 -25.78
C LYS A 40 -15.32 4.23 -27.03
N ASP A 41 -16.64 4.18 -26.86
CA ASP A 41 -17.60 4.20 -27.97
C ASP A 41 -17.91 5.63 -28.45
N LEU A 42 -17.34 6.66 -27.81
CA LEU A 42 -17.46 8.06 -28.23
C LEU A 42 -16.70 8.31 -29.54
N ASP A 43 -17.14 9.31 -30.29
CA ASP A 43 -16.35 9.84 -31.41
C ASP A 43 -14.98 10.35 -30.92
N MET A 44 -13.98 10.32 -31.79
CA MET A 44 -12.58 10.55 -31.42
C MET A 44 -12.37 11.88 -30.69
N LEU A 45 -12.98 12.96 -31.19
CA LEU A 45 -12.80 14.29 -30.60
C LEU A 45 -13.50 14.39 -29.24
N GLU A 46 -14.69 13.82 -29.11
CA GLU A 46 -15.45 13.79 -27.86
C GLU A 46 -14.74 12.92 -26.81
N TYR A 47 -14.18 11.78 -27.24
CA TYR A 47 -13.38 10.91 -26.39
C TYR A 47 -12.12 11.63 -25.89
N LEU A 48 -11.38 12.33 -26.77
CA LEU A 48 -10.20 13.09 -26.36
C LEU A 48 -10.55 14.18 -25.33
N LYS A 49 -11.63 14.93 -25.56
CA LYS A 49 -12.09 15.94 -24.60
C LYS A 49 -12.44 15.32 -23.25
N ALA A 50 -13.22 14.24 -23.25
CA ALA A 50 -13.60 13.54 -22.02
C ALA A 50 -12.38 12.93 -21.30
N LEU A 51 -11.39 12.45 -22.06
CA LEU A 51 -10.15 11.92 -21.53
C LEU A 51 -9.31 13.00 -20.85
N LEU A 52 -9.20 14.19 -21.44
CA LEU A 52 -8.46 15.32 -20.85
C LEU A 52 -9.09 15.79 -19.54
N ILE A 53 -10.43 15.84 -19.49
CA ILE A 53 -11.16 16.17 -18.24
C ILE A 53 -10.90 15.09 -17.19
N TYR A 54 -11.03 13.81 -17.56
CA TYR A 54 -10.75 12.68 -16.68
C TYR A 54 -9.32 12.71 -16.11
N THR A 55 -8.33 13.04 -16.92
CA THR A 55 -6.94 13.16 -16.44
C THR A 55 -6.76 14.33 -15.48
N GLN A 56 -7.40 15.47 -15.75
CA GLN A 56 -7.34 16.64 -14.87
C GLN A 56 -7.97 16.36 -13.50
N GLU A 57 -9.09 15.62 -13.46
CA GLU A 57 -9.72 15.18 -12.21
C GLU A 57 -8.79 14.25 -11.42
N LEU A 58 -8.17 13.28 -12.09
CA LEU A 58 -7.21 12.37 -11.45
C LEU A 58 -5.99 13.08 -10.87
N GLU A 59 -5.48 14.12 -11.55
CA GLU A 59 -4.37 14.92 -11.03
C GLU A 59 -4.76 15.65 -9.73
N LYS A 60 -5.93 16.29 -9.70
CA LYS A 60 -6.45 16.95 -8.50
C LYS A 60 -6.70 15.98 -7.34
N ASP A 61 -7.27 14.82 -7.64
CA ASP A 61 -7.51 13.77 -6.66
C ASP A 61 -6.18 13.26 -6.09
N LEU A 62 -5.16 13.09 -6.94
CA LEU A 62 -3.84 12.66 -6.52
C LEU A 62 -3.17 13.71 -5.62
N ASP A 63 -3.26 14.99 -5.96
CA ASP A 63 -2.72 16.08 -5.15
C ASP A 63 -3.37 16.12 -3.77
N PHE A 64 -4.70 15.96 -3.71
CA PHE A 64 -5.43 15.83 -2.44
C PHE A 64 -4.97 14.61 -1.62
N CYS A 65 -4.82 13.45 -2.26
CA CYS A 65 -4.39 12.23 -1.58
C CYS A 65 -2.95 12.32 -1.05
N LEU A 66 -2.08 13.01 -1.78
CA LEU A 66 -0.68 13.18 -1.41
C LEU A 66 -0.45 14.38 -0.48
N GLN A 67 -1.49 15.18 -0.21
CA GLN A 67 -1.41 16.44 0.54
C GLN A 67 -0.32 17.37 -0.02
N LYS A 68 -0.23 17.47 -1.35
CA LYS A 68 0.71 18.35 -2.05
C LYS A 68 0.07 19.68 -2.46
#